data_AF-A0A535XSG6-F1
#
_entry.id   AF-A0A535XSG6-F1
#
_cell.length_a   1.000
_cell.length_b   1.000
_cell.length_c   1.000
_cell.angle_alpha   90.00
_cell.angle_beta   90.00
_cell.angle_gamma   90.00
#
_symmetry.space_group_name_H-M   'P 1'
#
loop_
_entity.id
_entity.type
_entity.pdbx_description
1 polymer ?
#
loop_
_entity_poly.entity_id
_entity_poly.type
_entity_poly.pdbx_seq_one_letter_code
_entity_poly.pdbx_strand_id
1 'polypeptide(L)'
;MSDRPEDGTPALRKMLLSARPSDFGLAPSSALPRVWAAMLELRFGDSIASLVAVAEGSTSLYLTTGGGIIGGGEHEPVRKENRKFLEHIEKTLEMFVPIDAPLAVLQGSVAFAVLTYEGLRGA
;
A
#
# COMPACT_ATOMS: atom_id res chain seq x y z
N MET A 1 -11.16 21.71 -9.85
CA MET A 1 -10.98 20.32 -9.35
C MET A 1 -12.33 19.65 -9.43
N SER A 2 -12.44 18.58 -10.22
CA SER A 2 -13.68 17.80 -10.36
C SER A 2 -13.64 16.69 -9.31
N ASP A 3 -14.64 16.64 -8.45
CA ASP A 3 -14.74 15.75 -7.28
C ASP A 3 -15.40 14.42 -7.68
N ARG A 4 -14.92 13.81 -8.78
CA ARG A 4 -15.53 12.59 -9.32
C ARG A 4 -14.86 11.35 -8.73
N PRO A 5 -15.63 10.32 -8.31
CA PRO A 5 -15.09 9.13 -7.65
C PRO A 5 -13.99 8.42 -8.44
N GLU A 6 -14.06 8.47 -9.78
CA GLU A 6 -13.05 7.91 -10.68
C GLU A 6 -11.67 8.60 -10.62
N ASP A 7 -11.60 9.86 -10.17
CA ASP A 7 -10.35 10.63 -10.11
C ASP A 7 -9.53 10.33 -8.83
N GLY A 8 -10.18 9.77 -7.78
CA GLY A 8 -9.55 9.52 -6.48
C GLY A 8 -8.58 8.33 -6.45
N THR A 9 -8.85 7.28 -7.21
CA THR A 9 -8.07 6.04 -7.18
C THR A 9 -6.65 6.19 -7.75
N PRO A 10 -6.45 6.74 -8.97
CA PRO A 10 -5.11 7.03 -9.47
C PRO A 10 -4.35 8.01 -8.57
N ALA A 11 -5.06 8.96 -7.94
CA ALA A 11 -4.47 9.96 -7.07
C ALA A 11 -3.91 9.35 -5.78
N LEU A 12 -4.65 8.46 -5.11
CA LEU A 12 -4.20 7.80 -3.88
C LEU A 12 -3.04 6.83 -4.12
N ARG A 13 -3.11 6.06 -5.22
CA ARG A 13 -2.00 5.21 -5.65
C ARG A 13 -0.74 6.02 -5.87
N LYS A 14 -0.87 7.11 -6.66
CA LYS A 14 0.25 8.01 -6.95
C LYS A 14 0.79 8.68 -5.70
N MET A 15 -0.09 9.09 -4.78
CA MET A 15 0.27 9.72 -3.52
C MET A 15 1.17 8.78 -2.69
N LEU A 16 0.74 7.54 -2.47
CA LEU A 16 1.55 6.59 -1.69
C LEU A 16 2.92 6.33 -2.35
N LEU A 17 2.93 6.07 -3.65
CA LEU A 17 4.15 5.74 -4.38
C LEU A 17 5.15 6.91 -4.49
N SER A 18 4.67 8.13 -4.31
CA SER A 18 5.51 9.34 -4.30
C SER A 18 5.84 9.83 -2.89
N ALA A 19 5.25 9.21 -1.86
CA ALA A 19 5.42 9.64 -0.49
C ALA A 19 6.74 9.13 0.10
N ARG A 20 7.23 9.86 1.08
CA ARG A 20 8.40 9.51 1.88
C ARG A 20 7.95 9.15 3.29
N PRO A 21 8.71 8.30 4.01
CA PRO A 21 8.41 7.99 5.41
C PRO A 21 8.21 9.24 6.29
N SER A 22 9.00 10.30 6.02
CA SER A 22 8.93 11.58 6.75
C SER A 22 7.59 12.29 6.60
N ASP A 23 6.89 12.10 5.48
CA ASP A 23 5.57 12.71 5.24
C ASP A 23 4.51 12.13 6.18
N PHE A 24 4.80 10.97 6.79
CA PHE A 24 4.00 10.30 7.83
C PHE A 24 4.65 10.35 9.22
N GLY A 25 5.77 11.07 9.39
CA GLY A 25 6.50 11.10 10.65
C GLY A 25 7.14 9.76 11.05
N LEU A 26 7.45 8.90 10.06
CA LEU A 26 7.96 7.55 10.29
C LEU A 26 9.49 7.50 10.28
N ALA A 27 10.03 6.65 11.16
CA ALA A 27 11.42 6.24 11.20
C ALA A 27 11.49 4.72 11.46
N PRO A 28 12.58 4.04 11.10
CA PRO A 28 12.77 2.62 11.38
C PRO A 28 12.47 2.28 12.85
N SER A 29 11.76 1.19 13.07
CA SER A 29 11.42 0.71 14.41
C SER A 29 11.92 -0.73 14.61
N SER A 30 11.86 -1.23 15.84
CA SER A 30 12.22 -2.63 16.11
C SER A 30 11.30 -3.64 15.43
N ALA A 31 10.03 -3.28 15.21
CA ALA A 31 9.05 -4.15 14.54
C ALA A 31 9.12 -4.04 13.01
N LEU A 32 9.44 -2.85 12.51
CA LEU A 32 9.52 -2.52 11.09
C LEU A 32 10.83 -1.75 10.81
N PRO A 33 11.99 -2.41 10.84
CA PRO A 33 13.27 -1.73 10.63
C PRO A 33 13.51 -1.38 9.15
N ARG A 34 12.85 -2.02 8.20
CA ARG A 34 13.09 -1.83 6.76
C ARG A 34 11.86 -1.30 6.03
N VAL A 35 10.68 -1.82 6.36
CA VAL A 35 9.40 -1.48 5.70
C VAL A 35 8.70 -0.32 6.43
N TRP A 36 8.04 0.56 5.69
CA TRP A 36 7.18 1.60 6.28
C TRP A 36 5.77 1.65 5.67
N ALA A 37 5.58 1.08 4.49
CA ALA A 37 4.26 0.87 3.91
C ALA A 37 4.28 -0.30 2.92
N ALA A 38 3.09 -0.82 2.63
CA ALA A 38 2.90 -1.80 1.56
C ALA A 38 1.58 -1.53 0.84
N MET A 39 1.58 -1.81 -0.46
CA MET A 39 0.41 -1.81 -1.31
C MET A 39 0.26 -3.19 -1.95
N LEU A 40 -0.95 -3.73 -1.87
CA LEU A 40 -1.36 -4.96 -2.52
C LEU A 40 -2.42 -4.59 -3.56
N GLU A 41 -2.18 -4.97 -4.81
CA GLU A 41 -3.14 -4.76 -5.90
C GLU A 41 -3.62 -6.11 -6.45
N LEU A 42 -4.94 -6.31 -6.53
CA LEU A 42 -5.59 -7.51 -7.07
C LEU A 42 -6.46 -7.13 -8.27
N ARG A 43 -6.26 -7.81 -9.40
CA ARG A 43 -7.08 -7.62 -10.60
C ARG A 43 -8.20 -8.66 -10.70
N PHE A 44 -9.43 -8.19 -10.86
CA PHE A 44 -10.61 -9.01 -11.09
C PHE A 44 -11.45 -8.40 -12.23
N GLY A 45 -11.55 -9.13 -13.34
CA GLY A 45 -12.06 -8.58 -14.59
C GLY A 45 -11.27 -7.33 -15.01
N ASP A 46 -12.00 -6.25 -15.31
CA ASP A 46 -11.42 -4.96 -15.72
C ASP A 46 -11.14 -4.03 -14.53
N SER A 47 -11.41 -4.46 -13.30
CA SER A 47 -11.18 -3.66 -12.09
C SER A 47 -9.94 -4.13 -11.31
N ILE A 48 -9.31 -3.18 -10.61
CA ILE A 48 -8.22 -3.44 -9.67
C ILE A 48 -8.64 -2.90 -8.31
N ALA A 49 -8.58 -3.76 -7.29
CA ALA A 49 -8.63 -3.34 -5.90
C ALA A 49 -7.21 -3.14 -5.40
N SER A 50 -6.97 -2.02 -4.72
CA SER A 50 -5.69 -1.69 -4.12
C SER A 50 -5.88 -1.49 -2.62
N LEU A 51 -5.21 -2.31 -1.82
CA LEU A 51 -5.11 -2.17 -0.37
C LEU A 51 -3.79 -1.49 -0.04
N VAL A 52 -3.85 -0.43 0.75
CA VAL A 52 -2.70 0.32 1.25
C VAL A 52 -2.65 0.21 2.76
N ALA A 53 -1.48 -0.11 3.29
CA ALA A 53 -1.18 -0.16 4.71
C ALA A 53 0.09 0.65 5.00
N VAL A 54 0.00 1.61 5.92
CA VAL A 54 1.11 2.46 6.37
C VAL A 54 1.42 2.18 7.84
N ALA A 55 2.70 2.22 8.22
CA ALA A 55 3.16 1.80 9.54
C ALA A 55 2.55 2.56 10.72
N GLU A 56 2.14 3.82 10.55
CA GLU A 56 1.46 4.56 11.62
C GLU A 56 0.02 4.06 11.87
N GLY A 57 -0.60 3.40 10.89
CA GLY A 57 -1.92 2.79 11.00
C GLY A 57 -2.88 3.16 9.87
N SER A 58 -2.61 4.21 9.09
CA SER A 58 -3.41 4.53 7.91
C SER A 58 -3.59 3.31 7.01
N THR A 59 -4.86 3.04 6.71
CA THR A 59 -5.26 1.91 5.88
C THR A 59 -6.34 2.39 4.93
N SER A 60 -6.18 2.11 3.64
CA SER A 60 -7.17 2.45 2.62
C SER A 60 -7.34 1.31 1.64
N LEU A 61 -8.55 1.11 1.15
CA LEU A 61 -8.90 0.18 0.08
C LEU A 61 -9.60 0.97 -1.02
N TYR A 62 -9.16 0.88 -2.26
CA TYR A 62 -9.83 1.59 -3.36
C TYR A 62 -9.90 0.76 -4.63
N LEU A 63 -10.84 1.12 -5.49
CA LEU A 63 -11.19 0.41 -6.72
C LEU A 63 -10.95 1.31 -7.93
N THR A 64 -10.39 0.78 -9.02
CA THR A 64 -10.18 1.58 -10.25
C THR A 64 -11.49 2.03 -10.89
N THR A 65 -12.58 1.33 -10.63
CA THR A 65 -13.94 1.69 -11.05
C THR A 65 -14.62 2.72 -10.13
N GLY A 66 -13.88 3.28 -9.17
CA GLY A 66 -14.40 4.16 -8.14
C GLY A 66 -14.96 3.41 -6.92
N GLY A 67 -15.09 4.13 -5.81
CA GLY A 67 -15.47 3.59 -4.51
C GLY A 67 -14.27 3.03 -3.71
N GLY A 68 -14.52 2.69 -2.45
CA GLY A 68 -13.48 2.24 -1.53
C GLY A 68 -13.74 2.62 -0.08
N ILE A 69 -12.75 2.39 0.76
CA ILE A 69 -12.66 2.79 2.16
C ILE A 69 -11.41 3.63 2.31
N ILE A 70 -11.58 4.92 2.60
CA ILE A 70 -10.48 5.83 2.96
C ILE A 70 -10.53 6.05 4.47
N GLY A 71 -9.38 5.98 5.13
CA GLY A 71 -9.32 6.12 6.59
C GLY A 71 -9.84 4.89 7.34
N GLY A 72 -9.74 3.69 6.76
CA GLY A 72 -10.07 2.44 7.47
C GLY A 72 -9.22 2.28 8.75
N GLY A 73 -8.05 2.89 8.78
CA GLY A 73 -7.17 2.98 9.95
C GLY A 73 -7.75 3.74 11.15
N GLU A 74 -8.86 4.46 11.03
CA GLU A 74 -9.54 5.07 12.19
C GLU A 74 -10.20 4.02 13.11
N HIS A 75 -10.35 2.78 12.62
CA HIS A 75 -10.89 1.67 13.39
C HIS A 75 -9.77 0.79 13.95
N GLU A 76 -9.69 0.64 15.28
CA GLU A 76 -8.62 -0.15 15.92
C GLU A 76 -8.51 -1.61 15.41
N PRO A 77 -9.60 -2.34 15.12
CA PRO A 77 -9.48 -3.66 14.51
C PRO A 77 -8.72 -3.65 13.18
N VAL A 78 -8.89 -2.61 12.36
CA VAL A 78 -8.18 -2.46 11.09
C VAL A 78 -6.71 -2.10 11.32
N ARG A 79 -6.42 -1.18 12.25
CA ARG A 79 -5.02 -0.84 12.61
C ARG A 79 -4.25 -2.08 13.08
N LYS A 80 -4.92 -2.94 13.86
CA LYS A 80 -4.33 -4.19 14.35
C LYS A 80 -3.94 -5.12 13.20
N GLU A 81 -4.82 -5.30 12.21
CA GLU A 81 -4.52 -6.16 11.05
C GLU A 81 -3.51 -5.50 10.10
N ASN A 82 -3.51 -4.17 9.94
CA ASN A 82 -2.45 -3.44 9.24
C ASN A 82 -1.08 -3.75 9.86
N ARG A 83 -0.91 -3.58 11.19
CA ARG A 83 0.37 -3.86 11.87
C ARG A 83 0.85 -5.29 11.59
N LYS A 84 -0.03 -6.28 11.74
CA LYS A 84 0.30 -7.69 11.44
C LYS A 84 0.69 -7.91 9.99
N PHE A 85 -0.02 -7.28 9.06
CA PHE A 85 0.28 -7.37 7.63
C PHE A 85 1.67 -6.84 7.33
N LEU A 86 2.02 -5.64 7.82
CA LEU A 86 3.34 -5.06 7.61
C LEU A 86 4.46 -5.85 8.31
N GLU A 87 4.22 -6.37 9.52
CA GLU A 87 5.18 -7.25 10.20
C GLU A 87 5.42 -8.55 9.41
N HIS A 88 4.40 -9.07 8.73
CA HIS A 88 4.55 -10.24 7.87
C HIS A 88 5.36 -9.93 6.61
N ILE A 89 5.08 -8.79 5.95
CA ILE A 89 5.87 -8.28 4.82
C ILE A 89 7.34 -8.10 5.24
N GLU A 90 7.59 -7.48 6.39
CA GLU A 90 8.93 -7.26 6.94
C GLU A 90 9.70 -8.58 7.14
N LYS A 91 9.04 -9.62 7.66
CA LYS A 91 9.62 -10.97 7.85
C LYS A 91 9.89 -11.68 6.53
N THR A 92 9.17 -11.32 5.48
CA THR A 92 9.24 -11.96 4.17
C THR A 92 9.87 -11.07 3.10
N LEU A 93 10.51 -9.97 3.50
CA LEU A 93 11.01 -8.93 2.60
C LEU A 93 11.99 -9.47 1.55
N GLU A 94 12.73 -10.54 1.87
CA GLU A 94 13.66 -11.19 0.96
C GLU A 94 12.98 -11.86 -0.24
N MET A 95 11.66 -12.08 -0.21
CA MET A 95 10.89 -12.56 -1.36
C MET A 95 10.61 -11.45 -2.38
N PHE A 96 10.83 -10.18 -2.01
CA PHE A 96 10.55 -9.02 -2.86
C PHE A 96 11.85 -8.46 -3.45
N VAL A 97 11.85 -8.28 -4.76
CA VAL A 97 13.01 -7.77 -5.50
C VAL A 97 12.97 -6.24 -5.59
N PRO A 98 14.13 -5.54 -5.58
CA PRO A 98 14.18 -4.11 -5.87
C PRO A 98 13.56 -3.80 -7.24
N ILE A 99 12.76 -2.74 -7.30
CA ILE A 99 12.11 -2.26 -8.53
C ILE A 99 12.14 -0.73 -8.57
N ASP A 100 12.21 -0.17 -9.78
CA ASP A 100 12.18 1.29 -9.98
C ASP A 100 10.74 1.84 -10.11
N ALA A 101 9.79 0.95 -10.44
CA ALA A 101 8.38 1.29 -10.59
C ALA A 101 7.49 0.09 -10.24
N PRO A 102 6.26 0.31 -9.75
CA PRO A 102 5.32 -0.77 -9.43
C PRO A 102 5.06 -1.70 -10.61
N LEU A 103 4.93 -2.99 -10.31
CA LEU A 103 4.58 -4.01 -11.29
C LEU A 103 3.13 -3.86 -11.75
N ALA A 104 2.87 -4.23 -13.00
CA ALA A 104 1.51 -4.31 -13.52
C ALA A 104 0.80 -5.54 -12.95
N VAL A 105 -0.44 -5.37 -12.49
CA VAL A 105 -1.26 -6.49 -12.00
C VAL A 105 -1.84 -7.26 -13.19
N LEU A 106 -1.45 -8.52 -13.31
CA LEU A 106 -2.00 -9.43 -14.32
C LEU A 106 -3.33 -10.02 -13.85
N GLN A 107 -4.16 -10.45 -14.80
CA GLN A 107 -5.44 -11.08 -14.50
C GLN A 107 -5.23 -12.36 -13.67
N GLY A 108 -5.96 -12.49 -12.56
CA GLY A 108 -5.83 -13.64 -11.67
C GLY A 108 -4.55 -13.61 -10.81
N SER A 109 -3.83 -12.50 -10.78
CA SER A 109 -2.63 -12.30 -9.97
C SER A 109 -2.80 -11.17 -8.97
N VAL A 110 -1.93 -11.18 -7.97
CA VAL A 110 -1.73 -10.10 -7.02
C VAL A 110 -0.35 -9.53 -7.28
N ALA A 111 -0.23 -8.20 -7.29
CA ALA A 111 1.07 -7.54 -7.28
C ALA A 111 1.27 -6.83 -5.94
N PHE A 112 2.51 -6.86 -5.46
CA PHE A 112 2.91 -6.14 -4.27
C PHE A 112 3.88 -5.01 -4.62
N ALA A 113 3.69 -3.89 -3.94
CA ALA A 113 4.64 -2.78 -3.88
C ALA A 113 4.96 -2.51 -2.41
N VAL A 114 6.15 -2.86 -1.97
CA VAL A 114 6.64 -2.70 -0.60
C VAL A 114 7.55 -1.48 -0.55
N LEU A 115 7.14 -0.48 0.23
CA LEU A 115 7.89 0.75 0.40
C LEU A 115 8.80 0.60 1.62
N THR A 116 10.11 0.64 1.36
CA THR A 116 11.15 0.54 2.38
C THR A 116 11.83 1.89 2.59
N TYR A 117 12.61 2.03 3.66
CA TYR A 117 13.41 3.23 3.90
C TYR A 117 14.53 3.41 2.85
N GLU A 118 14.86 2.38 2.08
CA GLU A 118 15.92 2.39 1.07
C GLU A 118 15.40 2.41 -0.38
N GLY A 119 14.09 2.22 -0.60
CA GLY A 119 13.49 2.18 -1.92
C GLY A 119 12.30 1.25 -2.05
N LEU A 120 11.86 1.03 -3.28
CA LEU A 120 10.71 0.21 -3.61
C LEU A 120 11.13 -1.24 -3.89
N ARG A 121 10.34 -2.19 -3.41
CA ARG A 121 10.46 -3.62 -3.73
C ARG A 121 9.12 -4.18 -4.22
N GLY A 122 9.14 -5.19 -5.08
CA GLY A 122 7.94 -5.80 -5.62
C GLY A 122 8.04 -7.31 -5.81
N ALA A 123 6.86 -7.93 -5.91
CA ALA A 123 6.65 -9.35 -6.19
C ALA A 123 5.30 -9.54 -6.88
#